data_AF-A0A2D6XH57-F1
#
_entry.id   AF-A0A2D6XH57-F1
#
_cell.length_a   1.000
_cell.length_b   1.000
_cell.length_c   1.000
_cell.angle_alpha   90.00
_cell.angle_beta   90.00
_cell.angle_gamma   90.00
#
_symmetry.space_group_name_H-M   'P 1'
#
loop_
_entity.id
_entity.type
_entity.pdbx_description
1 polymer ?
#
loop_
_entity_poly.entity_id
_entity_poly.type
_entity_poly.pdbx_seq_one_letter_code
_entity_poly.pdbx_strand_id
1 'polypeptide(L)'
;MNSYNDLVTIKDGLDIAAATTSEDTALLFALNAASRLIDDVTGRVYYVQSATRYYDGQSSPWMLADDVLTVTTLKTDEDGDATYENTLATTDYQLNPLNTFPKTWVVIQTVSDYGGFAPGITSGIELVGTFGYGDGSSSTPYTATAINVTVGDATTTTVTVSAEDVLAPGHTILAGAEQMYISAATTDSSNEITVTRGVNGSTAAAHSTATASIYDYPDTIKQAVLIQANRWWKRKDSAFADVIGIPELGTIIAKKGLDPDVKEIVRQYGSRDYY
;
A
#
# COMPACT_ATOMS: atom_id res chain seq x y z
N MET A 1 -8.74 1.81 -0.97
CA MET A 1 -8.47 1.98 -2.41
C MET A 1 -7.04 2.44 -2.52
N ASN A 2 -6.17 1.63 -3.13
CA ASN A 2 -4.76 1.97 -3.36
C ASN A 2 -4.35 1.29 -4.66
N SER A 3 -3.84 2.09 -5.60
CA SER A 3 -3.20 1.63 -6.82
C SER A 3 -1.69 1.71 -6.60
N TYR A 4 -0.95 0.69 -7.01
CA TYR A 4 0.52 0.72 -6.93
C TYR A 4 1.16 1.37 -8.15
N ASN A 5 0.36 1.89 -9.06
CA ASN A 5 0.82 2.65 -10.20
C ASN A 5 -0.23 3.71 -10.53
N ASP A 6 0.15 4.66 -11.38
CA ASP A 6 -0.65 5.82 -11.69
C ASP A 6 -1.23 5.77 -13.11
N LEU A 7 -2.20 6.66 -13.31
CA LEU A 7 -2.96 6.74 -14.54
C LEU A 7 -2.16 7.32 -15.72
N VAL A 8 -1.13 8.13 -15.47
CA VAL A 8 -0.26 8.65 -16.52
C VAL A 8 0.62 7.51 -17.05
N THR A 9 1.22 6.72 -16.17
CA THR A 9 2.09 5.59 -16.54
C THR A 9 1.34 4.51 -17.31
N ILE A 10 0.10 4.16 -16.94
CA ILE A 10 -0.68 3.18 -17.72
C ILE A 10 -1.09 3.72 -19.09
N LYS A 11 -1.41 5.01 -19.20
CA LYS A 11 -1.74 5.64 -20.50
C LYS A 11 -0.55 5.63 -21.43
N ASP A 12 0.63 5.99 -20.93
CA ASP A 12 1.88 5.97 -21.69
C ASP A 12 2.17 4.56 -22.23
N GLY A 13 2.05 3.53 -21.38
CA GLY A 13 2.23 2.14 -21.81
C GLY A 13 1.17 1.60 -22.80
N LEU A 14 0.06 2.30 -22.99
CA LEU A 14 -1.02 1.93 -23.92
C LEU A 14 -1.07 2.82 -25.18
N ASP A 15 -0.14 3.78 -25.31
CA ASP A 15 -0.15 4.84 -26.32
C ASP A 15 -1.46 5.67 -26.32
N ILE A 16 -2.03 5.93 -25.14
CA ILE A 16 -3.20 6.78 -24.96
C ILE A 16 -2.73 8.20 -24.65
N ALA A 17 -3.21 9.20 -25.40
CA ALA A 17 -2.87 10.59 -25.17
C ALA A 17 -3.26 11.03 -23.75
N ALA A 18 -2.37 11.73 -23.05
CA ALA A 18 -2.57 12.15 -21.66
C ALA A 18 -3.88 12.95 -21.44
N ALA A 19 -4.24 13.80 -22.40
CA ALA A 19 -5.45 14.63 -22.35
C ALA A 19 -6.76 13.85 -22.57
N THR A 20 -6.70 12.58 -23.00
CA THR A 20 -7.90 11.75 -23.16
C THR A 20 -8.36 11.26 -21.79
N THR A 21 -9.59 11.61 -21.39
CA THR A 21 -10.12 11.31 -20.05
C THR A 21 -11.29 10.32 -20.02
N SER A 22 -11.77 9.89 -21.19
CA SER A 22 -13.00 9.08 -21.31
C SER A 22 -12.86 7.70 -20.67
N GLU A 23 -11.65 7.15 -20.64
CA GLU A 23 -11.33 5.82 -20.13
C GLU A 23 -10.70 5.84 -18.72
N ASP A 24 -10.50 7.02 -18.13
CA ASP A 24 -9.69 7.17 -16.91
C ASP A 24 -10.22 6.35 -15.74
N THR A 25 -11.53 6.42 -15.52
CA THR A 25 -12.21 5.65 -14.48
C THR A 25 -12.02 4.14 -14.67
N ALA A 26 -12.06 3.67 -15.91
CA ALA A 26 -11.94 2.24 -16.22
C ALA A 26 -10.48 1.75 -16.09
N LEU A 27 -9.51 2.56 -16.53
CA LEU A 27 -8.09 2.28 -16.36
C LEU A 27 -7.69 2.27 -14.87
N LEU A 28 -8.19 3.24 -14.09
CA LEU A 28 -7.94 3.30 -12.66
C LEU A 28 -8.55 2.11 -11.92
N PHE A 29 -9.73 1.65 -12.34
CA PHE A 29 -10.33 0.43 -11.79
C PHE A 29 -9.47 -0.80 -12.11
N ALA A 30 -8.96 -0.92 -13.34
CA ALA A 30 -8.07 -2.00 -13.73
C ALA A 30 -6.77 -2.01 -12.92
N LEU A 31 -6.15 -0.84 -12.67
CA LEU A 31 -4.97 -0.70 -11.82
C LEU A 31 -5.24 -1.12 -10.37
N ASN A 32 -6.35 -0.66 -9.79
CA ASN A 32 -6.75 -1.07 -8.43
C ASN A 32 -6.95 -2.59 -8.35
N ALA A 33 -7.67 -3.17 -9.32
CA ALA A 33 -7.92 -4.60 -9.38
C ALA A 33 -6.62 -5.41 -9.53
N ALA A 34 -5.67 -4.93 -10.35
CA ALA A 34 -4.38 -5.58 -10.54
C ALA A 34 -3.53 -5.51 -9.27
N SER A 35 -3.59 -4.38 -8.56
CA SER A 35 -2.94 -4.21 -7.26
C SER A 35 -3.51 -5.19 -6.22
N ARG A 36 -4.84 -5.35 -6.14
CA ARG A 36 -5.48 -6.33 -5.24
C ARG A 36 -5.11 -7.78 -5.60
N LEU A 37 -4.99 -8.10 -6.89
CA LEU A 37 -4.58 -9.44 -7.33
C LEU A 37 -3.14 -9.76 -6.89
N ILE A 38 -2.22 -8.79 -6.98
CA ILE A 38 -0.84 -9.00 -6.55
C ILE A 38 -0.75 -9.19 -5.03
N ASP A 39 -1.57 -8.48 -4.26
CA ASP A 39 -1.66 -8.70 -2.82
C ASP A 39 -2.11 -10.13 -2.49
N ASP A 40 -3.15 -10.62 -3.17
CA ASP A 40 -3.68 -11.98 -2.99
C ASP A 40 -2.64 -13.05 -3.37
N VAL A 41 -1.92 -12.85 -4.47
CA VAL A 41 -0.88 -13.79 -4.94
C VAL A 41 0.33 -13.81 -4.02
N THR A 42 0.71 -12.68 -3.44
CA THR A 42 1.90 -12.58 -2.57
C THR A 42 1.59 -12.82 -1.10
N GLY A 43 0.32 -12.75 -0.71
CA GLY A 43 -0.12 -12.79 0.69
C GLY A 43 0.35 -11.58 1.50
N ARG A 44 0.66 -10.46 0.82
CA ARG A 44 1.21 -9.23 1.43
C ARG A 44 0.45 -8.01 0.96
N VAL A 45 0.52 -6.96 1.75
CA VAL A 45 -0.09 -5.67 1.44
C VAL A 45 1.01 -4.62 1.34
N TYR A 46 1.11 -3.93 0.20
CA TYR A 46 2.23 -3.01 -0.08
C TYR A 46 1.99 -1.57 0.36
N TYR A 47 0.75 -1.16 0.60
CA TYR A 47 0.45 0.19 1.11
C TYR A 47 0.56 0.24 2.64
N VAL A 48 0.84 1.44 3.20
CA VAL A 48 0.91 1.63 4.66
C VAL A 48 -0.48 1.83 5.23
N GLN A 49 -0.82 1.03 6.24
CA GLN A 49 -2.01 1.18 7.06
C GLN A 49 -1.66 1.56 8.50
N SER A 50 -2.24 2.64 8.99
CA SER A 50 -2.23 2.96 10.43
C SER A 50 -3.34 2.18 11.12
N ALA A 51 -3.02 1.39 12.14
CA ALA A 51 -4.02 0.58 12.84
C ALA A 51 -3.63 0.29 14.29
N THR A 52 -4.63 -0.11 15.07
CA THR A 52 -4.47 -0.86 16.31
C THR A 52 -4.77 -2.32 16.01
N ARG A 53 -3.83 -3.22 16.31
CA ARG A 53 -3.99 -4.66 16.11
C ARG A 53 -3.79 -5.39 17.42
N TYR A 54 -4.59 -6.44 17.61
CA TYR A 54 -4.56 -7.29 18.79
C TYR A 54 -4.02 -8.66 18.41
N TYR A 55 -3.15 -9.21 19.26
CA TYR A 55 -2.54 -10.51 19.03
C TYR A 55 -2.58 -11.34 20.31
N ASP A 56 -2.60 -12.65 20.15
CA ASP A 56 -2.39 -13.57 21.25
C ASP A 56 -1.01 -13.35 21.85
N GLY A 57 -0.91 -13.55 23.17
CA GLY A 57 0.30 -13.38 23.94
C GLY A 57 1.39 -14.38 23.56
N GLN A 58 2.63 -13.90 23.47
CA GLN A 58 3.76 -14.61 22.87
C GLN A 58 4.98 -14.61 23.79
N SER A 59 5.78 -15.68 23.69
CA SER A 59 7.14 -15.67 24.25
C SER A 59 8.07 -14.79 23.41
N SER A 60 9.13 -14.26 24.02
CA SER A 60 10.24 -13.65 23.28
C SER A 60 11.17 -14.75 22.71
N PRO A 61 11.55 -14.73 21.42
CA PRO A 61 11.18 -13.77 20.38
C PRO A 61 9.78 -14.04 19.81
N TRP A 62 9.04 -12.98 19.50
CA TRP A 62 7.74 -13.05 18.85
C TRP A 62 7.88 -12.80 17.34
N MET A 63 7.51 -13.80 16.54
CA MET A 63 7.40 -13.68 15.08
C MET A 63 6.13 -12.92 14.73
N LEU A 64 6.28 -11.75 14.11
CA LEU A 64 5.16 -10.91 13.72
C LEU A 64 4.46 -11.58 12.53
N ALA A 65 3.14 -11.77 12.65
CA ALA A 65 2.32 -12.31 11.57
C ALA A 65 2.14 -11.30 10.44
N ASP A 66 2.27 -10.01 10.75
CA ASP A 66 2.08 -8.89 9.85
C ASP A 66 3.38 -8.14 9.58
N ASP A 67 3.48 -7.56 8.38
CA ASP A 67 4.57 -6.65 8.04
C ASP A 67 4.43 -5.35 8.83
N VAL A 68 5.34 -5.08 9.77
CA VAL A 68 5.34 -3.87 10.61
C VAL A 68 6.42 -2.89 10.15
N LEU A 69 6.04 -1.62 9.94
CA LEU A 69 7.00 -0.55 9.60
C LEU A 69 7.38 0.26 10.82
N THR A 70 6.40 0.66 11.62
CA THR A 70 6.64 1.39 12.88
C THR A 70 5.71 0.90 13.97
N VAL A 71 6.19 0.99 15.22
CA VAL A 71 5.40 0.78 16.43
C VAL A 71 5.28 2.10 17.16
N THR A 72 4.05 2.56 17.35
CA THR A 72 3.72 3.75 18.12
C THR A 72 3.54 3.40 19.59
N THR A 73 2.79 2.33 19.89
CA THR A 73 2.66 1.78 21.24
C THR A 73 2.60 0.25 21.19
N LEU A 74 3.26 -0.39 22.13
CA LEU A 74 3.16 -1.82 22.38
C LEU A 74 2.74 -2.01 23.83
N LYS A 75 1.60 -2.66 24.04
CA LYS A 75 1.08 -2.97 25.37
C LYS A 75 0.78 -4.44 25.51
N THR A 76 0.79 -4.91 26.75
CA THR A 76 0.45 -6.27 27.11
C THR A 76 -0.62 -6.29 28.18
N ASP A 77 -1.48 -7.30 28.12
CA ASP A 77 -2.52 -7.63 29.09
C ASP A 77 -2.10 -8.94 29.78
N GLU A 78 -1.68 -8.87 31.04
CA GLU A 78 -1.13 -10.03 31.76
C GLU A 78 -2.20 -10.86 32.49
N ASP A 79 -3.39 -10.29 32.75
CA ASP A 79 -4.47 -10.97 33.46
C ASP A 79 -5.65 -11.39 32.57
N GLY A 80 -5.64 -10.96 31.30
CA GLY A 80 -6.61 -11.34 30.28
C GLY A 80 -7.93 -10.59 30.37
N ASP A 81 -7.96 -9.42 31.00
CA ASP A 81 -9.16 -8.61 31.20
C ASP A 81 -9.43 -7.57 30.09
N ALA A 82 -8.54 -7.49 29.10
CA ALA A 82 -8.53 -6.54 27.98
C ALA A 82 -8.30 -5.06 28.36
N THR A 83 -7.65 -4.78 29.49
CA THR A 83 -7.28 -3.42 29.93
C THR A 83 -5.88 -2.97 29.48
N TYR A 84 -4.99 -3.89 29.09
CA TYR A 84 -3.65 -3.60 28.52
C TYR A 84 -2.84 -2.57 29.33
N GLU A 85 -2.72 -2.81 30.63
CA GLU A 85 -2.12 -1.96 31.65
C GLU A 85 -0.61 -1.75 31.47
N ASN A 86 0.08 -2.74 30.91
CA ASN A 86 1.54 -2.71 30.75
C ASN A 86 1.91 -2.08 29.40
N THR A 87 2.48 -0.88 29.42
CA THR A 87 3.00 -0.22 28.21
C THR A 87 4.51 -0.36 28.14
N LEU A 88 5.00 -1.11 27.15
CA LEU A 88 6.43 -1.34 26.95
C LEU A 88 7.08 -0.10 26.34
N ALA A 89 8.16 0.38 26.95
CA ALA A 89 8.97 1.46 26.39
C ALA A 89 9.81 0.96 25.20
N THR A 90 10.28 1.87 24.35
CA THR A 90 11.14 1.52 23.22
C THR A 90 12.49 0.91 23.64
N THR A 91 12.89 1.06 24.90
CA THR A 91 14.05 0.39 25.50
C THR A 91 13.77 -1.04 25.94
N ASP A 92 12.50 -1.43 26.11
CA ASP A 92 12.10 -2.76 26.57
C ASP A 92 12.14 -3.80 25.46
N TYR A 93 12.01 -3.38 24.21
CA TYR A 93 11.97 -4.29 23.07
C TYR A 93 12.88 -3.83 21.92
N GLN A 94 13.17 -4.75 21.01
CA GLN A 94 13.91 -4.49 19.80
C GLN A 94 13.17 -5.10 18.60
N LEU A 95 12.83 -4.26 17.64
CA LEU A 95 12.27 -4.67 16.36
C LEU A 95 13.38 -5.15 15.43
N ASN A 96 13.14 -6.27 14.74
CA ASN A 96 14.10 -6.88 13.83
C ASN A 96 13.40 -7.23 12.50
N PRO A 97 14.11 -7.22 11.35
CA PRO A 97 15.55 -7.01 11.21
C PRO A 97 15.98 -5.57 11.54
N LEU A 98 17.21 -5.38 12.04
CA LEU A 98 17.67 -4.06 12.49
C LEU A 98 17.69 -3.03 11.36
N ASN A 99 18.29 -3.39 10.22
CA ASN A 99 18.60 -2.46 9.12
C ASN A 99 17.71 -2.64 7.89
N THR A 100 16.65 -3.44 8.01
CA THR A 100 15.76 -3.77 6.89
C THR A 100 14.30 -3.66 7.32
N PHE A 101 13.44 -3.43 6.34
CA PHE A 101 12.00 -3.35 6.51
C PHE A 101 11.31 -4.34 5.55
N PRO A 102 10.09 -4.79 5.88
CA PRO A 102 9.39 -4.60 7.14
C PRO A 102 10.05 -5.36 8.31
N LYS A 103 9.63 -5.05 9.54
CA LYS A 103 10.04 -5.76 10.74
C LYS A 103 9.23 -7.06 10.83
N THR A 104 9.94 -8.17 11.02
CA THR A 104 9.38 -9.54 10.98
C THR A 104 9.35 -10.20 12.35
N TRP A 105 10.17 -9.77 13.30
CA TRP A 105 10.06 -10.26 14.68
C TRP A 105 10.48 -9.21 15.69
N VAL A 106 10.01 -9.37 16.92
CA VAL A 106 10.34 -8.51 18.06
C VAL A 106 10.90 -9.35 19.20
N VAL A 107 11.89 -8.79 19.90
CA VAL A 107 12.55 -9.46 21.03
C VAL A 107 12.52 -8.51 22.22
N ILE A 108 12.22 -9.03 23.41
CA ILE A 108 12.42 -8.30 24.66
C ILE A 108 13.92 -8.11 24.91
N GLN A 109 14.33 -6.89 25.25
CA GLN A 109 15.73 -6.59 25.56
C GLN A 109 16.12 -7.16 26.92
N THR A 110 17.39 -7.53 27.07
CA THR A 110 17.94 -8.08 28.33
C THR A 110 17.89 -7.09 29.51
N VAL A 111 17.77 -5.79 29.21
CA VAL A 111 17.68 -4.71 30.22
C VAL A 111 16.24 -4.44 30.65
N SER A 112 15.26 -5.06 29.99
CA SER A 112 13.85 -4.89 30.29
C SER A 112 13.43 -5.64 31.55
N ASP A 113 12.41 -5.11 32.23
CA ASP A 113 11.75 -5.77 33.36
C ASP A 113 10.73 -6.84 32.91
N TYR A 114 10.45 -6.94 31.61
CA TYR A 114 9.49 -7.90 31.05
C TYR A 114 10.15 -9.24 30.68
N GLY A 115 9.44 -10.36 30.90
CA GLY A 115 9.90 -11.70 30.53
C GLY A 115 9.42 -12.21 29.15
N GLY A 116 8.46 -11.51 28.54
CA GLY A 116 7.79 -11.89 27.30
C GLY A 116 6.65 -10.92 26.98
N PHE A 117 5.79 -11.30 26.03
CA PHE A 117 4.64 -10.49 25.61
C PHE A 117 3.33 -11.15 26.10
N ALA A 118 3.09 -11.14 27.41
CA ALA A 118 1.94 -11.80 28.05
C ALA A 118 1.70 -13.27 27.60
N PRO A 119 2.71 -14.16 27.67
CA PRO A 119 2.65 -15.48 27.03
C PRO A 119 1.48 -16.33 27.53
N GLY A 120 0.68 -16.85 26.59
CA GLY A 120 -0.46 -17.74 26.89
C GLY A 120 -1.79 -17.04 27.15
N ILE A 121 -1.83 -15.70 27.10
CA ILE A 121 -3.07 -14.91 27.20
C ILE A 121 -3.65 -14.67 25.80
N THR A 122 -4.91 -15.03 25.58
CA THR A 122 -5.62 -14.74 24.33
C THR A 122 -5.79 -13.24 24.17
N SER A 123 -5.50 -12.68 22.99
CA SER A 123 -5.46 -11.22 22.78
C SER A 123 -4.58 -10.47 23.81
N GLY A 124 -3.53 -11.09 24.34
CA GLY A 124 -2.68 -10.49 25.38
C GLY A 124 -1.81 -9.31 24.92
N ILE A 125 -1.85 -8.91 23.64
CA ILE A 125 -0.98 -7.86 23.09
C ILE A 125 -1.82 -6.84 22.30
N GLU A 126 -1.64 -5.56 22.60
CA GLU A 126 -2.11 -4.43 21.79
C GLU A 126 -0.92 -3.75 21.12
N LEU A 127 -0.92 -3.72 19.79
CA LEU A 127 0.10 -3.05 18.99
C LEU A 127 -0.55 -1.95 18.14
N VAL A 128 -0.16 -0.70 18.40
CA VAL A 128 -0.53 0.45 17.57
C VAL A 128 0.67 0.85 16.75
N GLY A 129 0.47 1.02 15.44
CA GLY A 129 1.58 1.35 14.56
C GLY A 129 1.17 1.47 13.10
N THR A 130 2.18 1.41 12.25
CA THR A 130 1.99 1.35 10.80
C THR A 130 2.38 -0.02 10.26
N PHE A 131 1.50 -0.58 9.43
CA PHE A 131 1.60 -1.92 8.88
C PHE A 131 1.63 -1.89 7.35
N GLY A 132 2.22 -2.90 6.75
CA GLY A 132 2.39 -3.05 5.30
C GLY A 132 3.85 -3.24 4.91
N TYR A 133 4.09 -3.72 3.70
CA TYR A 133 5.43 -3.97 3.18
C TYR A 133 6.19 -2.68 2.89
N GLY A 134 5.49 -1.60 2.49
CA GLY A 134 6.15 -0.37 2.10
C GLY A 134 6.90 -0.48 0.80
N ASP A 135 8.02 0.23 0.73
CA ASP A 135 9.05 0.14 -0.31
C ASP A 135 10.03 -1.03 -0.08
N GLY A 136 9.90 -1.75 1.04
CA GLY A 136 10.84 -2.80 1.48
C GLY A 136 12.16 -2.28 2.03
N SER A 137 12.30 -0.97 2.26
CA SER A 137 13.58 -0.34 2.59
C SER A 137 13.50 0.68 3.73
N SER A 138 12.34 1.29 3.96
CA SER A 138 12.16 2.38 4.92
C SER A 138 10.91 2.21 5.78
N SER A 139 10.93 2.84 6.96
CA SER A 139 9.75 2.97 7.83
C SER A 139 8.75 4.03 7.35
N THR A 140 9.14 4.85 6.38
CA THR A 140 8.37 5.98 5.84
C THR A 140 8.47 5.96 4.31
N PRO A 141 7.75 5.05 3.63
CA PRO A 141 7.85 4.84 2.18
C PRO A 141 7.10 5.95 1.42
N TYR A 142 7.58 7.19 1.57
CA TYR A 142 7.02 8.38 0.95
C TYR A 142 8.14 9.28 0.43
N THR A 143 8.00 9.74 -0.80
CA THR A 143 8.86 10.77 -1.38
C THR A 143 8.16 12.11 -1.29
N ALA A 144 8.77 13.06 -0.57
CA ALA A 144 8.26 14.42 -0.44
C ALA A 144 8.29 15.14 -1.80
N THR A 145 7.20 15.84 -2.12
CA THR A 145 7.11 16.71 -3.29
C THR A 145 7.27 18.17 -2.88
N ALA A 146 7.38 19.08 -3.86
CA ALA A 146 7.29 20.52 -3.61
C ALA A 146 5.83 21.03 -3.57
N ILE A 147 4.84 20.14 -3.64
CA ILE A 147 3.43 20.50 -3.79
C ILE A 147 2.79 20.64 -2.41
N ASN A 148 2.08 21.76 -2.21
CA ASN A 148 1.29 21.99 -1.01
C ASN A 148 -0.18 21.64 -1.27
N VAL A 149 -0.79 20.97 -0.32
CA VAL A 149 -2.21 20.64 -0.25
C VAL A 149 -2.93 21.62 0.67
N THR A 150 -4.04 22.17 0.18
CA THR A 150 -4.93 23.06 0.90
C THR A 150 -6.37 22.52 0.89
N VAL A 151 -6.94 22.29 2.06
CA VAL A 151 -8.35 21.93 2.25
C VAL A 151 -8.86 22.47 3.59
N GLY A 152 -9.99 23.17 3.58
CA GLY A 152 -10.48 23.93 4.74
C GLY A 152 -11.17 23.09 5.83
N ASP A 153 -11.51 21.85 5.55
CA ASP A 153 -12.30 20.99 6.43
C ASP A 153 -11.94 19.51 6.28
N ALA A 154 -12.65 18.61 6.99
CA ALA A 154 -12.41 17.16 7.00
C ALA A 154 -13.33 16.35 6.07
N THR A 155 -14.20 17.01 5.31
CA THR A 155 -15.29 16.39 4.51
C THR A 155 -15.17 16.64 3.02
N THR A 156 -14.64 17.79 2.61
CA THR A 156 -14.46 18.17 1.21
C THR A 156 -13.49 17.22 0.52
N THR A 157 -13.90 16.66 -0.61
CA THR A 157 -13.14 15.69 -1.42
C THR A 157 -12.43 16.29 -2.62
N THR A 158 -12.75 17.55 -2.98
CA THR A 158 -11.98 18.33 -3.96
C THR A 158 -10.97 19.18 -3.22
N VAL A 159 -9.69 18.92 -3.45
CA VAL A 159 -8.58 19.51 -2.71
C VAL A 159 -7.75 20.38 -3.65
N THR A 160 -7.38 21.57 -3.20
CA THR A 160 -6.53 22.47 -3.97
C THR A 160 -5.07 22.12 -3.73
N VAL A 161 -4.29 22.06 -4.81
CA VAL A 161 -2.84 21.84 -4.79
C VAL A 161 -2.09 23.05 -5.34
N SER A 162 -0.81 23.19 -5.03
CA SER A 162 -0.01 24.28 -5.57
C SER A 162 0.47 24.05 -7.02
N ALA A 163 0.44 22.81 -7.49
CA ALA A 163 0.69 22.38 -8.87
C ALA A 163 0.12 20.97 -9.09
N GLU A 164 -0.20 20.60 -10.33
CA GLU A 164 -0.84 19.31 -10.70
C GLU A 164 0.09 18.36 -11.49
N ASP A 165 1.27 18.82 -11.91
CA ASP A 165 2.16 18.11 -12.84
C ASP A 165 2.77 16.81 -12.30
N VAL A 166 2.98 16.72 -10.98
CA VAL A 166 3.56 15.53 -10.32
C VAL A 166 2.48 14.59 -9.75
N LEU A 167 1.26 15.08 -9.55
CA LEU A 167 0.18 14.33 -8.91
C LEU A 167 -0.76 13.75 -9.95
N ALA A 168 -0.84 12.41 -10.01
CA ALA A 168 -1.71 11.70 -10.93
C ALA A 168 -2.77 10.87 -10.18
N PRO A 169 -3.96 10.67 -10.78
CA PRO A 169 -4.91 9.68 -10.30
C PRO A 169 -4.25 8.31 -10.15
N GLY A 170 -4.52 7.63 -9.04
CA GLY A 170 -3.85 6.38 -8.67
C GLY A 170 -2.80 6.56 -7.57
N HIS A 171 -2.20 7.74 -7.44
CA HIS A 171 -1.31 8.02 -6.31
C HIS A 171 -2.07 8.02 -4.98
N THR A 172 -1.41 7.48 -3.95
CA THR A 172 -1.74 7.75 -2.56
C THR A 172 -0.73 8.76 -2.05
N ILE A 173 -1.22 9.87 -1.49
CA ILE A 173 -0.39 10.95 -0.95
C ILE A 173 -0.56 11.05 0.57
N LEU A 174 0.50 11.47 1.26
CA LEU A 174 0.51 11.86 2.66
C LEU A 174 0.59 13.38 2.75
N ALA A 175 -0.34 13.99 3.48
CA ALA A 175 -0.32 15.40 3.84
C ALA A 175 -0.45 15.51 5.37
N GLY A 176 0.61 15.98 6.04
CA GLY A 176 0.69 15.89 7.50
C GLY A 176 0.64 14.43 7.96
N ALA A 177 -0.39 14.05 8.72
CA ALA A 177 -0.64 12.67 9.15
C ALA A 177 -1.79 11.99 8.37
N GLU A 178 -2.42 12.69 7.41
CA GLU A 178 -3.52 12.17 6.62
C GLU A 178 -3.02 11.53 5.32
N GLN A 179 -3.48 10.31 5.04
CA GLN A 179 -3.34 9.71 3.72
C GLN A 179 -4.60 9.99 2.87
N MET A 180 -4.38 10.39 1.62
CA MET A 180 -5.43 10.66 0.63
C MET A 180 -5.13 9.89 -0.67
N TYR A 181 -6.15 9.25 -1.24
CA TYR A 181 -6.03 8.57 -2.54
C TYR A 181 -6.59 9.45 -3.65
N ILE A 182 -5.80 9.74 -4.69
CA ILE A 182 -6.22 10.57 -5.81
C ILE A 182 -7.08 9.75 -6.78
N SER A 183 -8.36 10.10 -6.89
CA SER A 183 -9.32 9.42 -7.77
C SER A 183 -9.48 10.11 -9.12
N ALA A 184 -9.26 11.43 -9.18
CA ALA A 184 -9.26 12.20 -10.42
C ALA A 184 -8.42 13.47 -10.23
N ALA A 185 -7.86 13.97 -11.32
CA ALA A 185 -7.20 15.26 -11.38
C ALA A 185 -7.88 16.08 -12.48
N THR A 186 -8.09 17.36 -12.26
CA THR A 186 -8.57 18.24 -13.32
C THR A 186 -7.44 18.48 -14.33
N THR A 187 -7.81 18.87 -15.56
CA THR A 187 -6.87 19.19 -16.65
C THR A 187 -7.01 20.66 -17.08
N ASP A 188 -7.73 21.45 -16.29
CA ASP A 188 -8.18 22.80 -16.61
C ASP A 188 -7.42 23.90 -15.86
N SER A 189 -6.23 23.58 -15.34
CA SER A 189 -5.37 24.50 -14.58
C SER A 189 -6.01 25.07 -13.31
N SER A 190 -7.10 24.46 -12.81
CA SER A 190 -7.70 24.81 -11.52
C SER A 190 -6.82 24.40 -10.33
N ASN A 191 -5.81 23.55 -10.55
CA ASN A 191 -5.00 22.92 -9.51
C ASN A 191 -5.87 22.22 -8.47
N GLU A 192 -6.90 21.50 -8.93
CA GLU A 192 -7.82 20.77 -8.08
C GLU A 192 -7.71 19.27 -8.35
N ILE A 193 -7.59 18.50 -7.27
CA ILE A 193 -7.62 17.05 -7.33
C ILE A 193 -8.82 16.53 -6.55
N THR A 194 -9.49 15.52 -7.08
CA THR A 194 -10.51 14.78 -6.34
C THR A 194 -9.85 13.62 -5.62
N VAL A 195 -10.03 13.55 -4.31
CA VAL A 195 -9.42 12.55 -3.45
C VAL A 195 -10.45 11.82 -2.61
N THR A 196 -10.16 10.56 -2.29
CA THR A 196 -10.75 9.87 -1.14
C THR A 196 -9.87 10.16 0.07
N ARG A 197 -10.49 10.64 1.16
CA ARG A 197 -9.80 11.16 2.34
C ARG A 197 -9.75 10.18 3.49
N GLY A 198 -8.79 10.35 4.38
CA GLY A 198 -8.62 9.48 5.56
C GLY A 198 -8.47 8.01 5.19
N VAL A 199 -7.69 7.70 4.14
CA VAL A 199 -7.52 6.30 3.70
C VAL A 199 -6.54 5.56 4.60
N ASN A 200 -6.57 4.23 4.54
CA ASN A 200 -5.62 3.34 5.21
C ASN A 200 -5.51 3.56 6.74
N GLY A 201 -6.65 3.87 7.37
CA GLY A 201 -6.73 4.08 8.82
C GLY A 201 -6.20 5.44 9.30
N SER A 202 -5.87 6.36 8.40
CA SER A 202 -5.67 7.77 8.73
C SER A 202 -7.01 8.51 8.89
N THR A 203 -6.97 9.67 9.52
CA THR A 203 -8.16 10.50 9.75
C THR A 203 -8.11 11.75 8.89
N ALA A 204 -9.23 12.10 8.25
CA ALA A 204 -9.34 13.33 7.45
C ALA A 204 -9.18 14.59 8.33
N ALA A 205 -8.33 15.52 7.91
CA ALA A 205 -8.02 16.76 8.64
C ALA A 205 -7.98 18.00 7.74
N ALA A 206 -8.26 19.19 8.28
CA ALA A 206 -8.03 20.42 7.52
C ALA A 206 -6.52 20.63 7.32
N HIS A 207 -6.11 21.03 6.11
CA HIS A 207 -4.72 21.35 5.78
C HIS A 207 -4.64 22.77 5.22
N SER A 208 -3.92 23.66 5.89
CA SER A 208 -3.74 25.02 5.40
C SER A 208 -2.62 25.14 4.35
N THR A 209 -1.54 24.36 4.50
CA THR A 209 -0.36 24.34 3.60
C THR A 209 0.48 23.05 3.79
N ALA A 210 -0.17 21.88 3.90
CA ALA A 210 0.58 20.63 4.15
C ALA A 210 1.38 20.22 2.90
N THR A 211 2.64 19.81 3.06
CA THR A 211 3.42 19.28 1.93
C THR A 211 2.93 17.88 1.57
N ALA A 212 2.64 17.64 0.30
CA ALA A 212 2.26 16.32 -0.21
C ALA A 212 3.50 15.45 -0.40
N SER A 213 3.44 14.21 0.09
CA SER A 213 4.44 13.18 -0.20
C SER A 213 3.76 12.01 -0.89
N ILE A 214 4.30 11.52 -2.02
CA ILE A 214 3.72 10.40 -2.77
C ILE A 214 4.22 9.10 -2.17
N TYR A 215 3.35 8.10 -2.08
CA TYR A 215 3.71 6.77 -1.62
C TYR A 215 4.65 6.06 -2.60
N ASP A 216 5.74 5.51 -2.09
CA ASP A 216 6.69 4.71 -2.87
C ASP A 216 6.45 3.21 -2.66
N TYR A 217 6.03 2.55 -3.74
CA TYR A 217 5.93 1.10 -3.80
C TYR A 217 7.19 0.51 -4.45
N PRO A 218 7.55 -0.77 -4.19
CA PRO A 218 8.71 -1.40 -4.80
C PRO A 218 8.59 -1.40 -6.33
N ASP A 219 9.65 -0.99 -7.04
CA ASP A 219 9.61 -0.81 -8.51
C ASP A 219 9.14 -2.05 -9.25
N THR A 220 9.53 -3.24 -8.79
CA THR A 220 9.09 -4.52 -9.34
C THR A 220 7.57 -4.71 -9.22
N ILE A 221 6.96 -4.26 -8.12
CA ILE A 221 5.51 -4.37 -7.91
C ILE A 221 4.76 -3.35 -8.77
N LYS A 222 5.31 -2.13 -8.91
CA LYS A 222 4.77 -1.11 -9.83
C LYS A 222 4.72 -1.64 -11.28
N GLN A 223 5.81 -2.29 -11.71
CA GLN A 223 5.89 -2.93 -13.03
C GLN A 223 4.92 -4.12 -13.17
N ALA A 224 4.82 -4.97 -12.15
CA ALA A 224 3.91 -6.10 -12.15
C ALA A 224 2.45 -5.69 -12.30
N VAL A 225 2.01 -4.66 -11.55
CA VAL A 225 0.66 -4.09 -11.67
C VAL A 225 0.43 -3.53 -13.07
N LEU A 226 1.41 -2.79 -13.61
CA LEU A 226 1.31 -2.18 -14.94
C LEU A 226 1.14 -3.23 -16.04
N ILE A 227 1.97 -4.27 -16.07
CA ILE A 227 1.89 -5.36 -17.04
C ILE A 227 0.52 -6.04 -16.97
N GLN A 228 0.07 -6.36 -15.75
CA GLN A 228 -1.19 -7.08 -15.56
C GLN A 228 -2.41 -6.23 -15.96
N ALA A 229 -2.42 -4.93 -15.63
CA ALA A 229 -3.48 -4.01 -15.99
C ALA A 229 -3.53 -3.77 -17.51
N ASN A 230 -2.39 -3.52 -18.15
CA ASN A 230 -2.30 -3.36 -19.61
C ASN A 230 -2.81 -4.59 -20.36
N ARG A 231 -2.45 -5.77 -19.88
CA ARG A 231 -2.90 -7.03 -20.45
C ARG A 231 -4.41 -7.20 -20.35
N TRP A 232 -5.02 -6.89 -19.20
CA TRP A 232 -6.47 -6.93 -19.07
C TRP A 232 -7.18 -5.93 -19.97
N TRP A 233 -6.62 -4.73 -20.10
CA TRP A 233 -7.14 -3.71 -20.98
C TRP A 233 -7.17 -4.19 -22.44
N LYS A 234 -6.04 -4.65 -22.98
CA LYS A 234 -5.97 -5.14 -24.36
C LYS A 234 -6.82 -6.40 -24.61
N ARG A 235 -7.03 -7.25 -23.60
CA ARG A 235 -7.94 -8.41 -23.71
C ARG A 235 -9.41 -8.02 -23.88
N LYS A 236 -9.80 -6.84 -23.40
CA LYS A 236 -11.15 -6.29 -23.64
C LYS A 236 -11.38 -6.09 -25.15
N ASP A 237 -10.37 -5.59 -25.85
CA ASP A 237 -10.44 -5.30 -27.29
C ASP A 237 -10.55 -6.58 -28.13
N SER A 238 -9.94 -7.67 -27.67
CA SER A 238 -10.07 -8.98 -28.32
C SER A 238 -11.34 -9.75 -27.93
N ALA A 239 -12.33 -9.09 -27.33
CA ALA A 239 -13.55 -9.70 -26.79
C ALA A 239 -13.27 -10.89 -25.85
N PHE A 240 -12.15 -10.84 -25.13
CA PHE A 240 -11.66 -11.92 -24.28
C PHE A 240 -11.46 -13.26 -24.99
N ALA A 241 -11.32 -13.28 -26.32
CA ALA A 241 -11.08 -14.48 -27.09
C ALA A 241 -9.80 -15.21 -26.63
N ASP A 242 -9.92 -16.52 -26.40
CA ASP A 242 -8.82 -17.36 -25.92
C ASP A 242 -7.81 -17.72 -27.04
N VAL A 243 -8.25 -17.66 -28.29
CA VAL A 243 -7.46 -17.95 -29.49
C VAL A 243 -7.83 -16.95 -30.57
N ILE A 244 -6.85 -16.17 -31.03
CA ILE A 244 -6.97 -15.35 -32.24
C ILE A 244 -6.15 -16.06 -33.31
N GLY A 245 -6.84 -16.76 -34.22
CA GLY A 245 -6.21 -17.38 -35.38
C GLY A 245 -6.16 -16.39 -36.53
N ILE A 246 -4.95 -15.96 -36.92
CA ILE A 246 -4.72 -15.25 -38.18
C ILE A 246 -4.11 -16.27 -39.15
N PRO A 247 -4.76 -16.59 -40.29
CA PRO A 247 -4.32 -17.67 -41.20
C PRO A 247 -2.89 -17.53 -41.71
N GLU A 248 -2.32 -16.32 -41.74
CA GLU A 248 -0.98 -16.02 -42.26
C GLU A 248 0.13 -15.90 -41.20
N LEU A 249 -0.17 -15.92 -39.89
CA LEU A 249 0.81 -15.64 -38.81
C LEU A 249 0.87 -16.69 -37.69
N GLY A 250 0.00 -17.70 -37.74
CA GLY A 250 -0.07 -18.75 -36.70
C GLY A 250 -0.99 -18.39 -35.53
N THR A 251 -1.21 -19.35 -34.63
CA THR A 251 -2.16 -19.24 -33.51
C THR A 251 -1.53 -18.50 -32.33
N ILE A 252 -2.10 -17.36 -31.93
CA ILE A 252 -1.76 -16.71 -30.66
C ILE A 252 -2.69 -17.31 -29.58
N ILE A 253 -2.11 -18.04 -28.62
CA ILE A 253 -2.84 -18.58 -27.47
C ILE A 253 -2.74 -17.58 -26.32
N ALA A 254 -3.86 -16.95 -25.96
CA ALA A 254 -3.93 -16.12 -24.76
C ALA A 254 -4.01 -17.03 -23.52
N LYS A 255 -2.90 -17.22 -22.80
CA LYS A 255 -2.88 -18.06 -21.59
C LYS A 255 -3.84 -17.51 -20.52
N LYS A 256 -4.67 -18.35 -19.90
CA LYS A 256 -5.48 -17.96 -18.73
C LYS A 256 -4.62 -17.90 -17.46
N GLY A 257 -4.92 -16.97 -16.56
CA GLY A 257 -4.22 -16.78 -15.28
C GLY A 257 -3.29 -15.56 -15.24
N LEU A 258 -2.64 -15.38 -14.08
CA LEU A 258 -1.63 -14.33 -13.86
C LEU A 258 -0.54 -14.43 -14.94
N ASP A 259 -0.10 -13.27 -15.43
CA ASP A 259 0.93 -13.20 -16.45
C ASP A 259 2.21 -13.95 -16.01
N PRO A 260 2.84 -14.77 -16.87
CA PRO A 260 4.05 -15.50 -16.52
C PRO A 260 5.20 -14.60 -16.04
N ASP A 261 5.36 -13.42 -16.62
CA ASP A 261 6.43 -12.50 -16.23
C ASP A 261 6.10 -11.88 -14.87
N VAL A 262 4.83 -11.53 -14.65
CA VAL A 262 4.35 -11.06 -13.35
C VAL A 262 4.58 -12.12 -12.26
N LYS A 263 4.36 -13.41 -12.57
CA LYS A 263 4.64 -14.52 -11.62
C LYS A 263 6.10 -14.56 -11.19
N GLU A 264 7.03 -14.42 -12.14
CA GLU A 264 8.47 -14.43 -11.81
C GLU A 264 8.87 -13.17 -11.02
N ILE A 265 8.32 -12.01 -11.36
CA ILE A 265 8.58 -10.75 -10.64
C ILE A 265 8.13 -10.83 -9.18
N VAL A 266 6.92 -11.34 -8.93
CA VAL A 266 6.34 -11.36 -7.58
C VAL A 266 6.86 -12.53 -6.72
N ARG A 267 7.54 -13.50 -7.32
CA ARG A 267 8.05 -14.71 -6.65
C ARG A 267 8.93 -14.40 -5.43
N GLN A 268 9.70 -13.32 -5.48
CA GLN A 268 10.60 -12.94 -4.39
C GLN A 268 9.87 -12.39 -3.16
N TYR A 269 8.61 -11.97 -3.31
CA TYR A 269 7.80 -11.38 -2.24
C TYR A 269 6.80 -12.36 -1.62
N GLY A 270 6.50 -13.47 -2.30
CA GLY A 270 5.58 -14.49 -1.77
C GLY A 270 6.11 -15.12 -0.48
N SER A 271 5.20 -15.51 0.42
CA SER A 271 5.57 -16.39 1.53
C SER A 271 6.18 -17.66 0.96
N ARG A 272 7.26 -18.14 1.58
CA ARG A 272 8.11 -19.22 1.08
C ARG A 272 7.44 -20.60 1.11
N ASP A 273 6.11 -20.64 1.32
CA ASP A 273 5.30 -21.83 1.57
C ASP A 273 4.55 -22.34 0.32
N TYR A 274 4.76 -21.72 -0.85
CA TYR A 274 4.17 -22.15 -2.13
C TYR A 274 5.14 -22.83 -3.09
N TYR A 275 6.15 -23.56 -2.57
CA TYR A 275 6.98 -24.48 -3.34
C TYR A 275 7.08 -25.85 -2.70
#